data_AF-A2BM46-F1
#
_entry.id   AF-A2BM46-F1
#
_cell.length_a   1.000
_cell.length_b   1.000
_cell.length_c   1.000
_cell.angle_alpha   90.00
_cell.angle_beta   90.00
_cell.angle_gamma   90.00
#
_symmetry.space_group_name_H-M   'P 1'
#
loop_
_entity.id
_entity.type
_entity.pdbx_description
1 polymer ?
#
loop_
_entity_poly.entity_id
_entity_poly.type
_entity_poly.pdbx_seq_one_letter_code
_entity_poly.pdbx_strand_id
1 'polypeptide(L)'
;MSVAARINILSICGLVDRLLEASQRLVEAYSEKLVDAKSRGDKTLSEILERRLSSIQLIESMAQHLHAILCGDRASIALGDVMKAYDIVDKAYYRVVVAGREKLPTMIRAYIYEIRHRLQEFVYTPI
;
A
#
# COMPACT_ATOMS: atom_id res chain seq x y z
N MET A 1 12.80 -21.77 7.31
CA MET A 1 11.76 -20.83 7.77
C MET A 1 10.80 -21.60 8.66
N SER A 2 10.51 -21.11 9.86
CA SER A 2 9.56 -21.74 10.79
C SER A 2 8.13 -21.68 10.21
N VAL A 3 7.23 -22.53 10.71
CA VAL A 3 5.79 -22.47 10.35
C VAL A 3 5.19 -21.12 10.74
N ALA A 4 5.59 -20.57 11.89
CA ALA A 4 5.17 -19.25 12.35
C ALA A 4 5.57 -18.13 11.38
N ALA A 5 6.82 -18.13 10.90
CA ALA A 5 7.29 -17.17 9.91
C ALA A 5 6.51 -17.29 8.58
N ARG A 6 6.20 -18.51 8.13
CA ARG A 6 5.36 -18.72 6.93
C ARG A 6 3.95 -18.17 7.11
N ILE A 7 3.31 -18.42 8.26
CA ILE A 7 1.97 -17.90 8.57
C ILE A 7 1.99 -16.36 8.59
N ASN A 8 3.03 -15.75 9.16
CA ASN A 8 3.12 -14.29 9.21
C ASN A 8 3.23 -13.69 7.79
N ILE A 9 4.07 -14.28 6.93
CA ILE A 9 4.18 -13.82 5.54
C ILE A 9 2.86 -14.00 4.77
N LEU A 10 2.18 -15.14 4.90
CA LEU A 10 0.87 -15.35 4.29
C LEU A 10 -0.15 -14.32 4.78
N SER A 11 -0.12 -13.97 6.07
CA SER A 11 -0.97 -12.92 6.61
C SER A 11 -0.63 -11.54 6.06
N ILE A 12 0.65 -11.23 5.84
CA ILE A 12 1.08 -9.99 5.17
C ILE A 12 0.57 -9.97 3.73
N CYS A 13 0.64 -11.09 3.01
CA CYS A 13 0.12 -11.18 1.65
C CYS A 13 -1.38 -10.91 1.58
N GLY A 14 -2.17 -11.51 2.48
CA GLY A 14 -3.60 -11.21 2.55
C GLY A 14 -3.91 -9.74 2.84
N LEU A 15 -3.03 -9.01 3.54
CA LEU A 15 -3.16 -7.56 3.74
C LEU A 15 -2.78 -6.77 2.48
N VAL A 16 -1.73 -7.19 1.78
CA VAL A 16 -1.28 -6.59 0.53
C VAL A 16 -2.36 -6.73 -0.56
N ASP A 17 -2.99 -7.89 -0.69
CA ASP A 17 -4.07 -8.14 -1.65
C ASP A 17 -5.27 -7.22 -1.41
N ARG A 18 -5.69 -7.11 -0.14
CA ARG A 18 -6.78 -6.21 0.25
C ARG A 18 -6.44 -4.74 0.01
N LEU A 19 -5.19 -4.35 0.26
CA LEU A 19 -4.72 -3.01 -0.02
C LEU A 19 -4.75 -2.73 -1.54
N LEU A 20 -4.32 -3.69 -2.35
CA LEU A 20 -4.32 -3.58 -3.80
C LEU A 20 -5.76 -3.41 -4.33
N GLU A 21 -6.67 -4.31 -3.95
CA GLU A 21 -8.08 -4.25 -4.32
C GLU A 21 -8.74 -2.93 -3.88
N ALA A 22 -8.50 -2.50 -2.64
CA ALA A 22 -9.03 -1.25 -2.12
C ALA A 22 -8.48 -0.03 -2.88
N SER A 23 -7.18 -0.04 -3.21
CA SER A 23 -6.55 1.06 -3.96
C SER A 23 -7.10 1.16 -5.38
N GLN A 24 -7.28 0.04 -6.09
CA GLN A 24 -7.82 -0.01 -7.45
C GLN A 24 -9.25 0.53 -7.51
N ARG A 25 -10.12 0.10 -6.60
CA ARG A 25 -11.50 0.64 -6.49
C ARG A 25 -11.52 2.15 -6.26
N LEU A 26 -10.58 2.66 -5.47
CA LEU A 26 -10.48 4.10 -5.24
C LEU A 26 -9.94 4.84 -6.46
N VAL A 27 -8.97 4.29 -7.18
CA VAL A 27 -8.47 4.87 -8.43
C VAL A 27 -9.59 4.98 -9.45
N GLU A 28 -10.38 3.92 -9.65
CA GLU A 28 -11.54 3.92 -10.55
C GLU A 28 -12.54 5.01 -10.14
N ALA A 29 -13.01 4.98 -8.89
CA ALA A 29 -14.01 5.91 -8.39
C ALA A 29 -13.56 7.39 -8.41
N TYR A 30 -12.28 7.68 -8.14
CA TYR A 30 -11.78 9.05 -8.21
C TYR A 30 -11.46 9.50 -9.64
N SER A 31 -11.11 8.58 -10.54
CA SER A 31 -10.91 8.89 -11.96
C SER A 31 -12.22 9.31 -12.62
N GLU A 32 -13.31 8.60 -12.33
CA GLU A 32 -14.66 8.99 -12.79
C GLU A 32 -15.06 10.37 -12.28
N LYS A 33 -14.84 10.64 -10.98
CA LYS A 33 -15.10 11.95 -10.38
C LYS A 33 -14.24 13.06 -10.99
N LEU A 34 -13.00 12.76 -11.37
CA LEU A 34 -12.11 13.74 -11.99
C LEU A 34 -12.62 14.11 -13.39
N VAL A 35 -13.09 13.12 -14.16
CA VAL A 35 -13.70 13.37 -15.47
C VAL A 35 -14.94 14.27 -15.34
N ASP A 36 -15.81 13.99 -14.37
CA ASP A 36 -16.99 14.82 -14.08
C ASP A 36 -16.62 16.23 -13.59
N ALA A 37 -15.62 16.37 -12.71
CA ALA A 37 -15.15 17.68 -12.27
C ALA A 37 -14.59 18.52 -13.43
N LYS A 38 -13.81 17.88 -14.32
CA LYS A 38 -13.25 18.52 -15.52
C LYS A 38 -14.33 18.93 -16.51
N SER A 39 -15.36 18.09 -16.71
CA SER A 39 -16.47 18.40 -17.64
C SER A 39 -17.32 19.58 -17.15
N ARG A 40 -17.45 19.75 -15.83
CA ARG A 40 -18.11 20.90 -15.20
C ARG A 40 -17.23 22.15 -15.10
N GLY A 41 -15.94 22.05 -15.44
CA GLY A 41 -14.98 23.15 -15.33
C GLY A 41 -14.56 23.49 -13.89
N ASP A 42 -14.80 22.60 -12.91
CA ASP A 42 -14.42 22.81 -11.52
C ASP A 42 -12.93 22.52 -11.31
N LYS A 43 -12.12 23.57 -11.47
CA LYS A 43 -10.65 23.49 -11.35
C LYS A 43 -10.20 23.09 -9.94
N THR A 44 -10.82 23.65 -8.91
CA THR A 44 -10.45 23.38 -7.51
C THR A 44 -10.69 21.92 -7.16
N LEU A 45 -11.86 21.38 -7.52
CA LEU A 45 -12.16 19.96 -7.28
C LEU A 45 -11.25 19.06 -8.10
N SER A 46 -10.96 19.42 -9.35
CA SER A 46 -10.05 18.66 -10.23
C SER A 46 -8.65 18.54 -9.62
N GLU A 47 -8.08 19.64 -9.11
CA GLU A 47 -6.75 19.64 -8.47
C GLU A 47 -6.72 18.80 -7.18
N ILE A 48 -7.80 18.81 -6.40
CA ILE A 48 -7.92 17.96 -5.19
C ILE A 48 -7.97 16.48 -5.61
N LEU A 49 -8.77 16.15 -6.62
CA LEU A 49 -8.92 14.78 -7.09
C LEU A 49 -7.63 14.25 -7.73
N GLU A 50 -6.89 15.07 -8.49
CA GLU A 50 -5.59 14.71 -9.07
C GLU A 50 -4.54 14.39 -7.99
N ARG A 51 -4.44 15.23 -6.95
CA ARG A 51 -3.52 14.97 -5.83
C ARG A 51 -3.88 13.70 -5.08
N ARG A 52 -5.17 13.47 -4.85
CA ARG A 52 -5.65 12.26 -4.18
C ARG A 52 -5.40 11.01 -5.02
N LEU A 53 -5.67 11.06 -6.32
CA LEU A 53 -5.36 9.98 -7.27
C LEU A 53 -3.88 9.65 -7.28
N SER A 54 -3.01 10.66 -7.38
CA SER A 54 -1.56 10.45 -7.35
C SER A 54 -1.10 9.75 -6.06
N SER A 55 -1.70 10.11 -4.92
CA SER A 55 -1.38 9.48 -3.63
C SER A 55 -1.84 8.02 -3.58
N ILE A 56 -3.01 7.71 -4.12
CA ILE A 56 -3.54 6.34 -4.16
C ILE A 56 -2.77 5.47 -5.16
N GLN A 57 -2.40 6.00 -6.32
CA GLN A 57 -1.59 5.29 -7.32
C GLN A 57 -0.19 4.94 -6.79
N LEU A 58 0.39 5.81 -5.98
CA LEU A 58 1.65 5.50 -5.29
C LEU A 58 1.49 4.31 -4.32
N ILE A 59 0.37 4.25 -3.60
CA ILE A 59 0.06 3.14 -2.68
C ILE A 59 -0.21 1.86 -3.46
N GLU A 60 -0.93 1.94 -4.57
CA GLU A 60 -1.16 0.82 -5.48
C GLU A 60 0.16 0.25 -6.00
N SER A 61 1.04 1.12 -6.52
CA SER A 61 2.36 0.73 -7.01
C SER A 61 3.22 0.09 -5.91
N MET A 62 3.17 0.64 -4.69
CA MET A 62 3.81 0.03 -3.52
C MET A 62 3.24 -1.37 -3.24
N ALA A 63 1.92 -1.53 -3.20
CA ALA A 63 1.27 -2.82 -2.94
C ALA A 63 1.63 -3.86 -4.00
N GLN A 64 1.63 -3.49 -5.29
CA GLN A 64 2.07 -4.36 -6.39
C GLN A 64 3.53 -4.80 -6.20
N HIS A 65 4.42 -3.88 -5.81
CA HIS A 65 5.83 -4.22 -5.58
C HIS A 65 6.00 -5.17 -4.38
N LEU A 66 5.25 -4.97 -3.30
CA LEU A 66 5.26 -5.88 -2.14
C LEU A 66 4.75 -7.26 -2.51
N HIS A 67 3.66 -7.32 -3.28
CA HIS A 67 3.11 -8.58 -3.77
C HIS A 67 4.16 -9.35 -4.60
N ALA A 68 4.88 -8.67 -5.49
CA ALA A 68 5.93 -9.30 -6.30
C ALA A 68 7.15 -9.81 -5.49
N ILE A 69 7.43 -9.19 -4.35
CA ILE A 69 8.52 -9.58 -3.44
C ILE A 69 8.09 -10.75 -2.54
N LEU A 70 6.90 -10.64 -1.93
CA LEU A 70 6.49 -11.49 -0.81
C LEU A 70 5.43 -12.55 -1.17
N CYS A 71 4.64 -12.35 -2.22
CA CYS A 71 3.40 -13.10 -2.45
C CYS A 71 3.34 -13.84 -3.77
N GLY A 72 4.42 -13.78 -4.58
CA GLY A 72 4.55 -14.62 -5.77
C GLY A 72 4.84 -16.08 -5.45
N ASP A 73 4.79 -16.94 -6.48
CA ASP A 73 5.10 -18.38 -6.43
C ASP A 73 6.61 -18.65 -6.21
N ARG A 74 7.16 -18.17 -5.09
CA ARG A 74 8.53 -18.46 -4.69
C ARG A 74 8.54 -19.56 -3.64
N ALA A 75 9.34 -20.60 -3.88
CA ALA A 75 9.51 -21.72 -2.96
C ALA A 75 10.03 -21.31 -1.58
N SER A 76 10.73 -20.17 -1.50
CA SER A 76 11.21 -19.60 -0.25
C SER A 76 11.38 -18.09 -0.35
N ILE A 77 11.04 -17.38 0.73
CA ILE A 77 11.26 -15.94 0.90
C ILE A 77 12.44 -15.77 1.83
N ALA A 78 13.46 -15.04 1.37
CA ALA A 78 14.65 -14.79 2.17
C ALA A 78 14.41 -13.62 3.13
N LEU A 79 15.16 -13.55 4.24
CA LEU A 79 15.10 -12.42 5.17
C LEU A 79 15.37 -11.08 4.44
N GLY A 80 16.27 -11.09 3.45
CA GLY A 80 16.55 -9.92 2.62
C GLY A 80 15.36 -9.41 1.82
N ASP A 81 14.45 -10.30 1.38
CA ASP A 81 13.21 -9.91 0.70
C ASP A 81 12.27 -9.18 1.68
N VAL A 82 12.18 -9.67 2.92
CA VAL A 82 11.36 -9.05 3.97
C VAL A 82 11.90 -7.68 4.37
N MET A 83 13.23 -7.57 4.53
CA MET A 83 13.87 -6.28 4.81
C MET A 83 13.65 -5.26 3.69
N LYS A 84 13.74 -5.70 2.42
CA LYS A 84 13.44 -4.86 1.26
C LYS A 84 11.98 -4.41 1.25
N ALA A 85 11.05 -5.32 1.53
CA ALA A 85 9.64 -5.00 1.63
C ALA A 85 9.35 -3.98 2.76
N TYR A 86 10.01 -4.14 3.92
CA TYR A 86 9.90 -3.19 5.02
C TYR A 86 10.36 -1.79 4.63
N ASP A 87 11.53 -1.65 4.00
CA ASP A 87 12.06 -0.35 3.56
C ASP A 87 11.12 0.35 2.54
N ILE A 88 10.53 -0.42 1.62
CA ILE A 88 9.54 0.10 0.66
C ILE A 88 8.31 0.66 1.38
N VAL A 89 7.75 -0.12 2.33
CA VAL A 89 6.55 0.28 3.07
C VAL A 89 6.84 1.46 3.99
N ASP A 90 7.97 1.47 4.68
CA ASP A 90 8.34 2.53 5.62
C ASP A 90 8.47 3.89 4.89
N LYS A 91 9.16 3.91 3.74
CA LYS A 91 9.27 5.10 2.89
C LYS A 91 7.92 5.59 2.37
N ALA A 92 7.06 4.67 1.91
CA ALA A 92 5.73 5.02 1.43
C ALA A 92 4.83 5.52 2.57
N TYR A 93 4.88 4.88 3.75
CA TYR A 93 4.16 5.31 4.94
C TYR A 93 4.55 6.73 5.33
N TYR A 94 5.84 7.02 5.42
CA TYR A 94 6.30 8.38 5.73
C TYR A 94 5.81 9.39 4.69
N ARG A 95 5.98 9.08 3.39
CA ARG A 95 5.63 10.00 2.30
C ARG A 95 4.13 10.31 2.24
N VAL A 96 3.27 9.31 2.43
CA VAL A 96 1.82 9.47 2.18
C VAL A 96 1.01 9.65 3.46
N VAL A 97 1.43 9.07 4.59
CA VAL A 97 0.70 9.13 5.86
C VAL A 97 1.22 10.24 6.78
N VAL A 98 2.55 10.43 6.87
CA VAL A 98 3.16 11.39 7.81
C VAL A 98 3.37 12.76 7.15
N ALA A 99 4.09 12.79 6.03
CA ALA A 99 4.42 14.01 5.29
C ALA A 99 3.33 14.41 4.27
N GLY A 100 2.41 13.48 3.96
CA GLY A 100 1.35 13.69 2.99
C GLY A 100 0.39 14.79 3.44
N ARG A 101 0.11 15.75 2.56
CA ARG A 101 -0.92 16.79 2.79
C ARG A 101 -2.34 16.26 2.57
N GLU A 102 -2.48 15.17 1.83
CA GLU A 102 -3.77 14.56 1.48
C GLU A 102 -4.22 13.57 2.55
N LYS A 103 -5.49 13.68 2.96
CA LYS A 103 -6.10 12.72 3.88
C LYS A 103 -6.49 11.45 3.12
N LEU A 104 -5.65 10.44 3.20
CA LEU A 104 -6.00 9.09 2.75
C LEU A 104 -7.22 8.55 3.51
N PRO A 105 -8.05 7.71 2.87
CA PRO A 105 -9.09 6.96 3.56
C PRO A 105 -8.54 6.16 4.73
N THR A 106 -9.27 6.12 5.85
CA THR A 106 -8.86 5.43 7.08
C THR A 106 -8.48 3.98 6.84
N MET A 107 -9.24 3.28 6.00
CA MET A 107 -8.97 1.88 5.62
C MET A 107 -7.58 1.69 5.00
N ILE A 108 -7.20 2.55 4.05
CA ILE A 108 -5.89 2.48 3.38
C ILE A 108 -4.76 2.71 4.38
N ARG A 109 -4.91 3.71 5.26
CA ARG A 109 -3.91 3.99 6.31
C ARG A 109 -3.76 2.80 7.26
N ALA A 110 -4.87 2.16 7.65
CA ALA A 110 -4.85 0.99 8.53
C ALA A 110 -4.10 -0.18 7.89
N TYR A 111 -4.32 -0.47 6.60
CA TYR A 111 -3.57 -1.51 5.90
C TYR A 111 -2.08 -1.22 5.81
N ILE A 112 -1.69 -0.01 5.42
CA ILE A 112 -0.26 0.36 5.33
C ILE A 112 0.41 0.24 6.71
N TYR A 113 -0.26 0.70 7.77
CA TYR A 113 0.24 0.58 9.13
C TYR A 113 0.43 -0.89 9.54
N GLU A 114 -0.58 -1.74 9.33
CA GLU A 114 -0.54 -3.15 9.73
C GLU A 114 0.54 -3.92 8.97
N ILE A 115 0.67 -3.68 7.65
CA ILE A 115 1.73 -4.28 6.82
C ILE A 115 3.10 -3.84 7.36
N ARG A 116 3.29 -2.53 7.59
CA ARG A 116 4.54 -1.98 8.15
C ARG A 116 4.88 -2.62 9.49
N HIS A 117 3.91 -2.71 10.38
CA HIS A 117 4.07 -3.25 11.72
C HIS A 117 4.50 -4.71 11.69
N ARG A 118 3.83 -5.56 10.91
CA ARG A 118 4.19 -6.98 10.80
C ARG A 118 5.53 -7.23 10.15
N LEU A 119 5.88 -6.42 9.15
CA LEU A 119 7.22 -6.46 8.54
C LEU A 119 8.29 -6.04 9.53
N GLN A 120 8.02 -5.02 10.35
CA GLN A 120 8.92 -4.59 11.42
C GLN A 120 9.12 -5.72 12.45
N GLU A 121 8.04 -6.33 12.94
CA GLU A 121 8.13 -7.45 13.88
C GLU A 121 8.94 -8.61 13.30
N PHE A 122 8.75 -8.94 12.03
CA PHE A 122 9.51 -9.99 11.37
C PHE A 122 11.01 -9.67 11.31
N VAL A 123 11.37 -8.41 11.04
CA VAL A 123 12.78 -7.98 10.89
C VAL A 123 13.49 -7.86 12.24
N TYR A 124 12.83 -7.31 13.26
CA TYR A 124 13.47 -6.96 14.53
C TYR A 124 13.19 -7.95 15.67
N THR A 125 12.20 -8.82 15.52
CA THR A 125 11.87 -9.88 16.48
C THR A 125 11.79 -11.23 15.74
N PRO A 126 12.92 -11.76 15.24
CA PRO A 126 12.90 -12.98 14.45
C PRO A 126 12.35 -14.15 15.27
N ILE A 127 11.23 -14.72 14.80
CA ILE A 127 10.54 -15.90 15.37
C ILE A 127 11.10 -17.20 14.82
#